data_AF-A0A444VZY8-F1
#
_entry.id   AF-A0A444VZY8-F1
#
_cell.length_a   1.000
_cell.length_b   1.000
_cell.length_c   1.000
_cell.angle_alpha   90.00
_cell.angle_beta   90.00
_cell.angle_gamma   90.00
#
_symmetry.space_group_name_H-M   'P 1'
#
loop_
_entity.id
_entity.type
_entity.pdbx_description
1 polymer ?
#
loop_
_entity_poly.entity_id
_entity_poly.type
_entity_poly.pdbx_seq_one_letter_code
_entity_poly.pdbx_strand_id
1 'polypeptide(L)'
;MSTPEGFGASATGGGSATPVTVTTLADLTAKLKLSTPQVILVSGTINCTYTSLQVNDKTVIGLPGARLVNLDQTAAGSGILSLKPSSNNIIIRNLIFEGPGAYDVDGRDNLTSEATNLWVDHCEFQDGMDGNFDNKGAADNVTVSWCKFTYLKAPKAGGSGGADDHRFSDLVGSSKTDAPSDGHYSITFKNCYWAEGCKERMPRARNAELHILNCYYNTSVSGSLAIGLGGGSNNTTCYVEGTDFAKIGTAFKNYISTDGGTIGIAFTDCLNAPTNSGTTVTKPSYAYSVLPIGNVAGYISNASCGAGATLQVTAQGVLSTSCNNLGLNDNANNLDLKYYPSVINRLLNIDFSSSDNGLAEVNLFSSNGSKVYSHSKNVSPDEKLELNVGNLAKGIYVCKVQIDNRSKTFKLVKN
;
A
#
# COMPACT_ATOMS: atom_id res chain seq x y z
N MET A 1 9.10 -0.66 -3.23
CA MET A 1 9.19 0.27 -4.38
C MET A 1 10.36 1.22 -4.17
N SER A 2 11.10 1.57 -5.23
CA SER A 2 12.24 2.52 -5.17
C SER A 2 11.83 3.97 -5.43
N THR A 3 10.77 4.19 -6.19
CA THR A 3 10.20 5.51 -6.52
C THR A 3 8.69 5.53 -6.25
N PRO A 4 8.08 6.71 -6.03
CA PRO A 4 6.62 6.81 -5.92
C PRO A 4 5.94 6.45 -7.25
N GLU A 5 4.76 5.85 -7.15
CA GLU A 5 3.82 5.69 -8.25
C GLU A 5 2.47 6.25 -7.80
N GLY A 6 1.62 6.69 -8.72
CA GLY A 6 0.38 7.38 -8.36
C GLY A 6 0.45 8.88 -8.53
N PHE A 7 -0.52 9.59 -7.95
CA PHE A 7 -0.57 11.05 -7.99
C PHE A 7 0.64 11.73 -7.35
N GLY A 8 1.28 11.10 -6.35
CA GLY A 8 2.52 11.59 -5.73
C GLY A 8 3.81 11.26 -6.49
N ALA A 9 3.75 10.80 -7.75
CA ALA A 9 4.92 10.37 -8.52
C ALA A 9 6.01 11.46 -8.70
N SER A 10 5.67 12.73 -8.55
CA SER A 10 6.60 13.86 -8.66
C SER A 10 7.46 14.09 -7.41
N ALA A 11 7.17 13.42 -6.29
CA ALA A 11 7.92 13.59 -5.05
C ALA A 11 9.36 13.04 -5.18
N THR A 12 10.35 13.92 -5.01
CA THR A 12 11.80 13.63 -5.00
C THR A 12 12.44 13.86 -3.63
N GLY A 13 11.75 14.56 -2.73
CA GLY A 13 12.16 14.79 -1.35
C GLY A 13 13.49 15.55 -1.24
N GLY A 14 14.35 15.09 -0.35
CA GLY A 14 15.70 15.62 -0.15
C GLY A 14 16.71 15.25 -1.25
N GLY A 15 16.29 14.49 -2.26
CA GLY A 15 17.14 14.05 -3.37
C GLY A 15 18.38 13.28 -2.91
N SER A 16 19.55 13.69 -3.42
CA SER A 16 20.85 13.08 -3.13
C SER A 16 21.60 13.72 -1.96
N ALA A 17 20.94 14.54 -1.14
CA ALA A 17 21.57 15.15 0.03
C ALA A 17 22.15 14.07 0.97
N THR A 18 23.33 14.33 1.53
CA THR A 18 23.98 13.41 2.46
C THR A 18 23.07 13.16 3.67
N PRO A 19 22.77 11.89 4.00
CA PRO A 19 21.91 11.57 5.14
C PRO A 19 22.48 12.05 6.47
N VAL A 20 21.62 12.59 7.33
CA VAL A 20 21.94 12.97 8.71
C VAL A 20 21.01 12.25 9.67
N THR A 21 21.58 11.63 10.71
CA THR A 21 20.80 10.94 11.75
C THR A 21 20.35 11.90 12.84
N VAL A 22 19.10 11.77 13.28
CA VAL A 22 18.51 12.49 14.41
C VAL A 22 17.93 11.51 15.43
N THR A 23 18.04 11.84 16.71
CA THR A 23 17.55 11.01 17.83
C THR A 23 16.65 11.79 18.79
N THR A 24 16.40 13.08 18.52
CA THR A 24 15.58 13.95 19.37
C THR A 24 14.59 14.76 18.53
N LEU A 25 13.48 15.18 19.14
CA LEU A 25 12.49 16.04 18.49
C LEU A 25 13.10 17.38 18.07
N ALA A 26 14.01 17.93 18.89
CA ALA A 26 14.68 19.19 18.61
C ALA A 26 15.53 19.09 17.34
N ASP A 27 16.32 18.02 17.20
CA ASP A 27 17.14 17.81 16.00
C ASP A 27 16.29 17.57 14.76
N LEU A 28 15.25 16.72 14.87
CA LEU A 28 14.31 16.47 13.78
C LEU A 28 13.67 17.78 13.30
N THR A 29 13.13 18.57 14.22
CA THR A 29 12.49 19.85 13.93
C THR A 29 13.48 20.85 13.32
N ALA A 30 14.72 20.90 13.81
CA ALA A 30 15.75 21.78 13.26
C ALA A 30 16.07 21.42 11.80
N LYS A 31 16.17 20.13 11.47
CA LYS A 31 16.42 19.67 10.10
C LYS A 31 15.24 19.89 9.16
N LEU A 32 14.01 19.69 9.63
CA LEU A 32 12.79 19.93 8.84
C LEU A 32 12.63 21.41 8.45
N LYS A 33 13.11 22.33 9.29
CA LYS A 33 13.04 23.78 9.05
C LYS A 33 14.11 24.33 8.09
N LEU A 34 15.13 23.54 7.74
CA LEU A 34 16.17 24.01 6.83
C LEU A 34 15.59 24.26 5.44
N SER A 35 16.02 25.35 4.79
CA SER A 35 15.61 25.68 3.42
C SER A 35 16.31 24.81 2.36
N THR A 36 17.43 24.18 2.71
CA THR A 36 18.13 23.26 1.81
C THR A 36 17.48 21.88 1.81
N PRO A 37 17.57 21.11 0.70
CA PRO A 37 17.12 19.72 0.69
C PRO A 37 17.83 18.90 1.77
N GLN A 38 17.12 18.00 2.47
CA GLN A 38 17.70 17.14 3.50
C GLN A 38 17.22 15.70 3.38
N VAL A 39 18.13 14.75 3.58
CA VAL A 39 17.81 13.35 3.90
C VAL A 39 18.04 13.16 5.40
N ILE A 40 16.97 12.86 6.14
CA ILE A 40 16.93 12.81 7.60
C ILE A 40 16.65 11.37 8.01
N LEU A 41 17.58 10.74 8.72
CA LEU A 41 17.41 9.41 9.29
C LEU A 41 16.96 9.53 10.74
N VAL A 42 15.80 8.99 11.08
CA VAL A 42 15.32 8.94 12.47
C VAL A 42 15.81 7.65 13.09
N SER A 43 16.48 7.73 14.25
CA SER A 43 16.99 6.57 14.96
C SER A 43 16.33 6.43 16.33
N GLY A 44 15.89 5.21 16.64
CA GLY A 44 15.24 4.89 17.92
C GLY A 44 13.87 5.52 18.10
N THR A 45 13.45 5.67 19.36
CA THR A 45 12.17 6.28 19.72
C THR A 45 12.38 7.75 20.06
N ILE A 46 11.65 8.63 19.38
CA ILE A 46 11.55 10.05 19.71
C ILE A 46 10.19 10.30 20.34
N ASN A 47 10.20 10.73 21.61
CA ASN A 47 9.00 11.24 22.26
C ASN A 47 8.74 12.65 21.72
N CYS A 48 7.58 12.81 21.08
CA CYS A 48 7.15 14.00 20.39
C CYS A 48 6.15 14.78 21.24
N THR A 49 6.16 16.10 21.02
CA THR A 49 4.99 16.95 21.23
C THR A 49 4.43 17.31 19.86
N TYR A 50 3.14 17.64 19.78
CA TYR A 50 2.53 18.10 18.53
C TYR A 50 3.37 19.20 17.87
N THR A 51 3.73 18.97 16.61
CA THR A 51 4.60 19.85 15.83
C THR A 51 3.93 20.18 14.51
N SER A 52 3.75 21.47 14.22
CA SER A 52 3.15 21.93 12.95
C SER A 52 4.11 22.85 12.21
N LEU A 53 4.55 22.44 11.02
CA LEU A 53 5.65 23.06 10.26
C LEU A 53 5.31 23.15 8.78
N GLN A 54 5.81 24.20 8.13
CA GLN A 54 5.96 24.18 6.68
C GLN A 54 7.27 23.42 6.36
N VAL A 55 7.19 22.42 5.48
CA VAL A 55 8.32 21.53 5.17
C VAL A 55 8.47 21.45 3.65
N ASN A 56 9.69 21.59 3.14
CA ASN A 56 9.95 21.50 1.69
C ASN A 56 11.22 20.71 1.41
N ASP A 57 11.22 19.89 0.36
CA ASP A 57 12.40 19.17 -0.14
C ASP A 57 13.06 18.29 0.94
N LYS A 58 12.24 17.48 1.62
CA LYS A 58 12.71 16.60 2.71
C LYS A 58 12.43 15.15 2.41
N THR A 59 13.42 14.30 2.68
CA THR A 59 13.25 12.86 2.79
C THR A 59 13.48 12.48 4.25
N VAL A 60 12.46 11.98 4.94
CA VAL A 60 12.54 11.49 6.32
C VAL A 60 12.41 9.98 6.30
N ILE A 61 13.41 9.26 6.82
CA ILE A 61 13.45 7.79 6.81
C ILE A 61 13.69 7.29 8.22
N GLY A 62 12.84 6.41 8.73
CA GLY A 62 13.13 5.69 9.96
C GLY A 62 14.16 4.59 9.73
N LEU A 63 15.19 4.54 10.59
CA LEU A 63 15.99 3.33 10.74
C LEU A 63 15.10 2.20 11.29
N PRO A 64 15.48 0.91 11.16
CA PRO A 64 14.66 -0.20 11.63
C PRO A 64 14.17 0.01 13.07
N GLY A 65 12.85 -0.03 13.26
CA GLY A 65 12.20 0.18 14.55
C GLY A 65 12.11 1.63 15.03
N ALA A 66 12.43 2.62 14.19
CA ALA A 66 12.31 4.03 14.56
C ALA A 66 10.84 4.43 14.79
N ARG A 67 10.59 5.15 15.89
CA ARG A 67 9.24 5.55 16.33
C ARG A 67 9.19 7.05 16.61
N LEU A 68 8.09 7.68 16.23
CA LEU A 68 7.66 8.98 16.73
C LEU A 68 6.44 8.73 17.61
N VAL A 69 6.52 9.11 18.89
CA VAL A 69 5.52 8.75 19.90
C VAL A 69 4.98 10.01 20.56
N ASN A 70 3.66 10.21 20.55
CA ASN A 70 3.02 11.20 21.41
C ASN A 70 1.81 10.55 22.12
N LEU A 71 1.82 10.58 23.46
CA LEU A 71 0.79 9.98 24.30
C LEU A 71 -0.11 11.02 24.99
N ASP A 72 0.01 12.31 24.64
CA ASP A 72 -0.90 13.34 25.11
C ASP A 72 -2.30 13.10 24.51
N GLN A 73 -3.31 13.00 25.39
CA GLN A 73 -4.69 12.73 25.01
C GLN A 73 -5.61 13.96 25.16
N THR A 74 -5.04 15.17 25.10
CA THR A 74 -5.77 16.44 25.07
C THR A 74 -5.96 16.92 23.64
N ALA A 75 -6.99 17.74 23.41
CA ALA A 75 -7.29 18.29 22.09
C ALA A 75 -6.09 19.05 21.47
N ALA A 76 -5.39 19.85 22.28
CA ALA A 76 -4.29 20.70 21.82
C ALA A 76 -2.92 20.01 21.80
N GLY A 77 -2.69 19.01 22.67
CA GLY A 77 -1.39 18.37 22.84
C GLY A 77 -1.20 17.08 22.04
N SER A 78 -2.29 16.44 21.63
CA SER A 78 -2.27 15.22 20.83
C SER A 78 -1.70 15.40 19.42
N GLY A 79 -1.45 14.28 18.74
CA GLY A 79 -0.90 14.23 17.38
C GLY A 79 0.61 14.46 17.31
N ILE A 80 1.24 14.13 16.19
CA ILE A 80 2.71 14.15 16.08
C ILE A 80 3.17 15.25 15.14
N LEU A 81 2.78 15.19 13.87
CA LEU A 81 3.27 16.11 12.83
C LEU A 81 2.12 16.62 11.97
N SER A 82 2.10 17.94 11.76
CA SER A 82 1.22 18.60 10.79
C SER A 82 2.07 19.34 9.76
N LEU A 83 1.93 18.94 8.50
CA LEU A 83 2.52 19.65 7.36
C LEU A 83 1.57 20.77 6.96
N LYS A 84 2.00 22.02 7.17
CA LYS A 84 1.21 23.23 6.87
C LYS A 84 1.02 23.44 5.37
N PRO A 85 0.06 24.30 4.95
CA PRO A 85 -0.03 24.78 3.58
C PRO A 85 1.32 25.28 3.06
N SER A 86 1.54 25.13 1.75
CA SER A 86 2.81 25.44 1.07
C SER A 86 3.99 24.55 1.50
N SER A 87 3.71 23.40 2.12
CA SER A 87 4.66 22.29 2.21
C SER A 87 4.65 21.53 0.88
N ASN A 88 5.81 21.17 0.34
CA ASN A 88 5.91 20.57 -0.98
C ASN A 88 7.12 19.63 -1.11
N ASN A 89 7.00 18.61 -1.96
CA ASN A 89 8.10 17.71 -2.32
C ASN A 89 8.70 17.00 -1.10
N ILE A 90 7.91 16.12 -0.50
CA ILE A 90 8.26 15.43 0.74
C ILE A 90 8.16 13.92 0.55
N ILE A 91 9.14 13.21 1.10
CA ILE A 91 9.12 11.75 1.21
C ILE A 91 9.23 11.39 2.70
N ILE A 92 8.31 10.56 3.21
CA ILE A 92 8.34 10.01 4.58
C ILE A 92 8.30 8.50 4.49
N ARG A 93 9.32 7.80 5.03
CA ARG A 93 9.41 6.34 4.94
C ARG A 93 9.82 5.63 6.21
N ASN A 94 9.40 4.39 6.33
CA ASN A 94 9.89 3.44 7.34
C ASN A 94 9.79 3.94 8.79
N LEU A 95 8.76 4.73 9.09
CA LEU A 95 8.52 5.29 10.42
C LEU A 95 7.29 4.67 11.06
N ILE A 96 7.36 4.47 12.37
CA ILE A 96 6.20 4.14 13.17
C ILE A 96 5.72 5.43 13.86
N PHE A 97 4.47 5.80 13.61
CA PHE A 97 3.76 6.86 14.32
C PHE A 97 2.88 6.21 15.38
N GLU A 98 3.07 6.55 16.65
CA GLU A 98 2.29 6.00 17.75
C GLU A 98 1.60 7.11 18.55
N GLY A 99 0.27 7.08 18.53
CA GLY A 99 -0.59 8.00 19.27
C GLY A 99 -1.05 7.47 20.63
N PRO A 100 -1.84 8.25 21.38
CA PRO A 100 -2.32 7.90 22.71
C PRO A 100 -3.45 6.86 22.71
N GLY A 101 -4.05 6.56 21.55
CA GLY A 101 -5.30 5.80 21.42
C GLY A 101 -6.52 6.69 21.26
N ALA A 102 -7.54 6.15 20.58
CA ALA A 102 -8.73 6.88 20.15
C ALA A 102 -9.55 7.43 21.32
N TYR A 103 -9.72 8.75 21.36
CA TYR A 103 -10.56 9.47 22.30
C TYR A 103 -11.01 10.79 21.67
N ASP A 104 -12.29 10.89 21.37
CA ASP A 104 -12.83 11.97 20.53
C ASP A 104 -13.01 13.29 21.28
N VAL A 105 -11.96 14.11 21.37
CA VAL A 105 -12.06 15.47 21.91
C VAL A 105 -11.65 16.52 20.87
N ASP A 106 -11.94 16.25 19.59
CA ASP A 106 -11.50 17.08 18.46
C ASP A 106 -9.97 17.30 18.49
N GLY A 107 -9.25 16.19 18.62
CA GLY A 107 -7.80 16.15 18.79
C GLY A 107 -7.02 16.40 17.51
N ARG A 108 -5.79 15.89 17.49
CA ARG A 108 -4.92 15.93 16.31
C ARG A 108 -4.54 14.52 15.88
N ASP A 109 -4.19 14.42 14.61
CA ASP A 109 -3.83 13.18 13.95
C ASP A 109 -2.39 12.80 14.25
N ASN A 110 -2.04 11.53 14.11
CA ASN A 110 -0.64 11.13 14.06
C ASN A 110 0.10 11.94 12.98
N LEU A 111 -0.41 11.95 11.75
CA LEU A 111 0.04 12.85 10.69
C LEU A 111 -1.15 13.60 10.08
N THR A 112 -1.04 14.91 9.99
CA THR A 112 -1.93 15.73 9.16
C THR A 112 -1.12 16.32 8.01
N SER A 113 -1.62 16.26 6.78
CA SER A 113 -0.99 16.90 5.63
C SER A 113 -1.90 17.91 4.95
N GLU A 114 -1.32 19.09 4.68
CA GLU A 114 -1.79 20.07 3.70
C GLU A 114 -0.71 20.30 2.62
N ALA A 115 0.16 19.30 2.43
CA ALA A 115 1.31 19.36 1.52
C ALA A 115 0.97 18.89 0.11
N THR A 116 1.69 19.43 -0.88
CA THR A 116 1.66 18.95 -2.27
C THR A 116 2.87 18.10 -2.62
N ASN A 117 2.73 17.17 -3.57
CA ASN A 117 3.82 16.27 -3.99
C ASN A 117 4.42 15.51 -2.80
N LEU A 118 3.57 14.71 -2.14
CA LEU A 118 3.91 13.96 -0.93
C LEU A 118 3.92 12.46 -1.21
N TRP A 119 4.98 11.78 -0.78
CA TRP A 119 5.06 10.33 -0.76
C TRP A 119 5.26 9.81 0.66
N VAL A 120 4.28 9.09 1.19
CA VAL A 120 4.38 8.39 2.49
C VAL A 120 4.43 6.89 2.20
N ASP A 121 5.54 6.24 2.53
CA ASP A 121 5.78 4.84 2.13
C ASP A 121 6.35 3.96 3.23
N HIS A 122 5.83 2.73 3.38
CA HIS A 122 6.28 1.83 4.45
C HIS A 122 6.23 2.47 5.84
N CYS A 123 5.22 3.28 6.13
CA CYS A 123 5.00 3.79 7.49
C CYS A 123 3.96 2.93 8.21
N GLU A 124 4.09 2.81 9.52
CA GLU A 124 3.06 2.21 10.36
C GLU A 124 2.43 3.28 11.26
N PHE A 125 1.12 3.42 11.19
CA PHE A 125 0.35 4.35 12.02
C PHE A 125 -0.45 3.54 13.04
N GLN A 126 -0.20 3.84 14.31
CA GLN A 126 -0.80 3.16 15.45
C GLN A 126 -1.54 4.17 16.30
N ASP A 127 -2.78 3.85 16.64
CA ASP A 127 -3.47 4.48 17.78
C ASP A 127 -3.61 6.00 17.70
N GLY A 128 -3.91 6.54 16.52
CA GLY A 128 -4.30 7.95 16.36
C GLY A 128 -5.39 8.34 17.36
N MET A 129 -5.30 9.54 17.91
CA MET A 129 -6.31 10.01 18.86
C MET A 129 -7.61 10.40 18.14
N ASP A 130 -7.45 11.19 17.08
CA ASP A 130 -8.44 11.49 16.05
C ASP A 130 -8.10 10.60 14.84
N GLY A 131 -7.44 11.14 13.80
CA GLY A 131 -6.92 10.38 12.66
C GLY A 131 -5.57 9.70 12.86
N ASN A 132 -5.31 8.66 12.07
CA ASN A 132 -3.95 8.16 11.81
C ASN A 132 -3.24 9.04 10.77
N PHE A 133 -3.85 9.25 9.61
CA PHE A 133 -3.29 10.10 8.58
C PHE A 133 -4.35 10.84 7.76
N ASP A 134 -4.51 12.12 8.05
CA ASP A 134 -5.48 12.99 7.37
C ASP A 134 -4.82 13.88 6.31
N ASN A 135 -5.50 14.04 5.18
CA ASN A 135 -5.14 14.97 4.11
C ASN A 135 -6.28 15.98 3.92
N LYS A 136 -5.97 17.28 4.05
CA LYS A 136 -6.98 18.35 4.01
C LYS A 136 -6.40 19.66 3.50
N GLY A 137 -7.23 20.71 3.43
CA GLY A 137 -6.79 22.03 3.02
C GLY A 137 -6.14 21.99 1.64
N ALA A 138 -4.86 22.37 1.57
CA ALA A 138 -4.08 22.44 0.33
C ALA A 138 -3.40 21.12 -0.11
N ALA A 139 -3.66 19.99 0.57
CA ALA A 139 -3.07 18.71 0.18
C ALA A 139 -3.45 18.32 -1.24
N ASP A 140 -2.48 17.89 -2.05
CA ASP A 140 -2.73 17.38 -3.40
C ASP A 140 -1.50 16.62 -3.95
N ASN A 141 -1.67 15.79 -4.97
CA ASN A 141 -0.60 14.97 -5.55
C ASN A 141 0.09 14.11 -4.48
N VAL A 142 -0.69 13.24 -3.84
CA VAL A 142 -0.24 12.41 -2.71
C VAL A 142 -0.24 10.93 -3.10
N THR A 143 0.85 10.23 -2.78
CA THR A 143 0.89 8.77 -2.76
C THR A 143 1.13 8.29 -1.34
N VAL A 144 0.24 7.44 -0.85
CA VAL A 144 0.40 6.66 0.37
C VAL A 144 0.60 5.21 -0.08
N SER A 145 1.78 4.64 0.15
CA SER A 145 2.07 3.28 -0.31
C SER A 145 2.67 2.37 0.74
N TRP A 146 2.32 1.08 0.73
CA TRP A 146 2.86 0.11 1.69
C TRP A 146 2.73 0.54 3.16
N CYS A 147 1.78 1.43 3.48
CA CYS A 147 1.56 1.88 4.84
C CYS A 147 0.60 0.93 5.56
N LYS A 148 0.84 0.70 6.85
CA LYS A 148 -0.03 -0.09 7.71
C LYS A 148 -0.71 0.83 8.71
N PHE A 149 -2.02 0.69 8.84
CA PHE A 149 -2.85 1.41 9.79
C PHE A 149 -3.44 0.42 10.78
N THR A 150 -3.40 0.73 12.07
CA THR A 150 -3.92 -0.14 13.12
C THR A 150 -4.32 0.66 14.36
N TYR A 151 -5.20 0.07 15.16
CA TYR A 151 -5.50 0.56 16.51
C TYR A 151 -5.37 -0.62 17.48
N LEU A 152 -4.37 -0.55 18.34
CA LEU A 152 -4.03 -1.60 19.30
C LEU A 152 -4.59 -1.27 20.70
N LYS A 153 -4.94 -0.01 20.95
CA LYS A 153 -5.51 0.48 22.21
C LYS A 153 -7.05 0.50 22.12
N ALA A 154 -7.71 0.16 23.22
CA ALA A 154 -9.16 0.23 23.31
C ALA A 154 -9.64 1.70 23.17
N PRO A 155 -10.68 1.99 22.38
CA PRO A 155 -11.22 3.33 22.28
C PRO A 155 -11.86 3.76 23.60
N LYS A 156 -11.85 5.07 23.86
CA LYS A 156 -12.48 5.66 25.04
C LYS A 156 -13.74 6.45 24.66
N ALA A 157 -14.82 6.18 25.37
CA ALA A 157 -16.10 6.85 25.23
C ALA A 157 -16.16 8.22 25.94
N GLY A 158 -17.18 9.02 25.63
CA GLY A 158 -17.51 10.26 26.35
C GLY A 158 -16.62 11.47 26.05
N GLY A 159 -15.91 11.45 24.92
CA GLY A 159 -15.19 12.62 24.41
C GLY A 159 -16.14 13.69 23.84
N SER A 160 -15.70 14.94 23.77
CA SER A 160 -16.51 16.08 23.34
C SER A 160 -16.86 16.11 21.85
N GLY A 161 -16.11 15.41 21.00
CA GLY A 161 -16.36 15.33 19.54
C GLY A 161 -17.48 14.35 19.17
N GLY A 162 -17.95 13.55 20.14
CA GLY A 162 -19.23 12.85 20.06
C GLY A 162 -19.20 11.41 19.53
N ALA A 163 -18.04 10.86 19.17
CA ALA A 163 -17.89 9.43 18.88
C ALA A 163 -17.29 8.67 20.07
N ASP A 164 -18.02 7.67 20.58
CA ASP A 164 -17.50 6.80 21.66
C ASP A 164 -16.36 5.87 21.21
N ASP A 165 -16.20 5.73 19.89
CA ASP A 165 -15.16 4.92 19.28
C ASP A 165 -14.71 5.57 17.98
N HIS A 166 -13.73 6.46 18.14
CA HIS A 166 -13.16 7.30 17.08
C HIS A 166 -11.94 6.65 16.42
N ARG A 167 -11.95 5.33 16.21
CA ARG A 167 -10.89 4.64 15.45
C ARG A 167 -11.06 4.88 13.95
N PHE A 168 -11.00 6.15 13.57
CA PHE A 168 -11.26 6.69 12.24
C PHE A 168 -9.92 7.02 11.58
N SER A 169 -9.49 6.19 10.63
CA SER A 169 -8.07 6.14 10.24
C SER A 169 -7.61 7.31 9.37
N ASP A 170 -8.29 7.55 8.24
CA ASP A 170 -7.78 8.43 7.18
C ASP A 170 -8.90 9.28 6.58
N LEU A 171 -8.89 10.58 6.86
CA LEU A 171 -9.78 11.57 6.23
C LEU A 171 -9.10 12.22 5.01
N VAL A 172 -9.88 12.41 3.94
CA VAL A 172 -9.50 13.21 2.77
C VAL A 172 -10.56 14.29 2.56
N GLY A 173 -10.20 15.55 2.78
CA GLY A 173 -11.12 16.68 2.75
C GLY A 173 -11.98 16.77 4.02
N SER A 174 -11.68 17.79 4.84
CA SER A 174 -12.25 17.93 6.19
C SER A 174 -13.71 18.38 6.20
N SER A 175 -14.22 18.93 5.10
CA SER A 175 -15.61 19.38 4.97
C SER A 175 -16.09 19.35 3.52
N LYS A 176 -17.39 19.60 3.30
CA LYS A 176 -17.96 19.68 1.94
C LYS A 176 -17.33 20.78 1.09
N THR A 177 -16.81 21.85 1.69
CA THR A 177 -16.20 23.00 1.00
C THR A 177 -14.67 23.00 1.07
N ASP A 178 -14.07 22.02 1.77
CA ASP A 178 -12.61 21.90 1.87
C ASP A 178 -12.09 21.18 0.64
N ALA A 179 -11.28 21.87 -0.16
CA ALA A 179 -10.73 21.37 -1.41
C ALA A 179 -9.44 22.13 -1.76
N PRO A 180 -8.47 21.48 -2.44
CA PRO A 180 -7.30 22.16 -2.98
C PRO A 180 -7.69 23.10 -4.14
N SER A 181 -6.73 23.88 -4.61
CA SER A 181 -6.97 24.96 -5.59
C SER A 181 -7.54 24.50 -6.93
N ASP A 182 -7.24 23.27 -7.36
CA ASP A 182 -7.75 22.66 -8.58
C ASP A 182 -9.09 21.93 -8.36
N GLY A 183 -9.59 21.93 -7.13
CA GLY A 183 -10.89 21.42 -6.73
C GLY A 183 -10.88 19.97 -6.23
N HIS A 184 -9.81 19.20 -6.47
CA HIS A 184 -9.77 17.78 -6.16
C HIS A 184 -8.53 17.35 -5.40
N TYR A 185 -8.69 16.67 -4.26
CA TYR A 185 -7.61 15.92 -3.64
C TYR A 185 -7.22 14.73 -4.52
N SER A 186 -6.06 14.79 -5.18
CA SER A 186 -5.54 13.71 -6.01
C SER A 186 -4.67 12.78 -5.18
N ILE A 187 -5.23 11.65 -4.72
CA ILE A 187 -4.56 10.75 -3.76
C ILE A 187 -4.58 9.30 -4.20
N THR A 188 -3.41 8.66 -4.18
CA THR A 188 -3.24 7.22 -4.41
C THR A 188 -2.95 6.50 -3.10
N PHE A 189 -3.77 5.51 -2.75
CA PHE A 189 -3.45 4.51 -1.74
C PHE A 189 -3.04 3.22 -2.46
N LYS A 190 -1.79 2.81 -2.29
CA LYS A 190 -1.23 1.65 -2.99
C LYS A 190 -0.62 0.65 -2.02
N ASN A 191 -1.04 -0.61 -2.05
CA ASN A 191 -0.44 -1.65 -1.22
C ASN A 191 -0.57 -1.36 0.29
N CYS A 192 -1.55 -0.56 0.69
CA CYS A 192 -1.80 -0.21 2.08
C CYS A 192 -2.54 -1.32 2.81
N TYR A 193 -2.30 -1.43 4.12
CA TYR A 193 -2.94 -2.40 5.00
C TYR A 193 -3.73 -1.68 6.09
N TRP A 194 -5.06 -1.74 6.03
CA TRP A 194 -5.91 -1.41 7.17
C TRP A 194 -6.13 -2.68 8.01
N ALA A 195 -5.38 -2.77 9.10
CA ALA A 195 -5.26 -3.94 9.94
C ALA A 195 -6.21 -3.90 11.14
N GLU A 196 -6.02 -4.85 12.05
CA GLU A 196 -6.84 -4.99 13.25
C GLU A 196 -6.98 -3.66 14.01
N GLY A 197 -8.19 -3.43 14.53
CA GLY A 197 -8.53 -2.23 15.27
C GLY A 197 -9.05 -1.06 14.44
N CYS A 198 -8.74 -0.97 13.14
CA CYS A 198 -9.34 0.05 12.28
C CYS A 198 -10.86 -0.13 12.23
N LYS A 199 -11.60 0.97 12.43
CA LYS A 199 -13.08 0.96 12.44
C LYS A 199 -13.68 1.67 11.25
N GLU A 200 -13.37 2.95 11.01
CA GLU A 200 -13.91 3.68 9.85
C GLU A 200 -12.83 4.52 9.15
N ARG A 201 -13.24 5.15 8.04
CA ARG A 201 -12.43 6.08 7.23
C ARG A 201 -11.17 5.41 6.70
N MET A 202 -11.33 4.45 5.81
CA MET A 202 -10.23 3.72 5.17
C MET A 202 -10.27 3.83 3.63
N PRO A 203 -10.16 5.02 3.02
CA PRO A 203 -10.31 6.35 3.60
C PRO A 203 -11.78 6.82 3.63
N ARG A 204 -12.05 7.98 4.24
CA ARG A 204 -13.28 8.76 4.04
C ARG A 204 -12.98 10.05 3.30
N ALA A 205 -13.60 10.26 2.13
CA ALA A 205 -13.22 11.33 1.22
C ALA A 205 -14.37 12.23 0.77
N ARG A 206 -14.02 13.49 0.47
CA ARG A 206 -14.82 14.51 -0.23
C ARG A 206 -13.93 15.28 -1.19
N ASN A 207 -14.51 15.88 -2.23
CA ASN A 207 -13.79 16.69 -3.20
C ASN A 207 -12.51 16.01 -3.69
N ALA A 208 -12.55 14.71 -4.01
CA ALA A 208 -11.35 13.90 -4.22
C ALA A 208 -11.38 13.09 -5.51
N GLU A 209 -10.21 12.88 -6.08
CA GLU A 209 -9.95 11.84 -7.08
C GLU A 209 -9.01 10.80 -6.44
N LEU A 210 -9.58 9.62 -6.16
CA LEU A 210 -8.86 8.56 -5.46
C LEU A 210 -8.50 7.40 -6.39
N HIS A 211 -7.30 6.86 -6.18
CA HIS A 211 -6.91 5.55 -6.68
C HIS A 211 -6.54 4.64 -5.51
N ILE A 212 -7.27 3.53 -5.34
CA ILE A 212 -6.99 2.50 -4.32
C ILE A 212 -6.53 1.24 -5.04
N LEU A 213 -5.25 0.95 -4.95
CA LEU A 213 -4.58 -0.12 -5.70
C LEU A 213 -4.01 -1.16 -4.76
N ASN A 214 -4.36 -2.43 -4.96
CA ASN A 214 -3.79 -3.56 -4.23
C ASN A 214 -3.75 -3.41 -2.70
N CYS A 215 -4.75 -2.74 -2.14
CA CYS A 215 -4.85 -2.57 -0.70
C CYS A 215 -5.48 -3.80 -0.04
N TYR A 216 -5.25 -3.95 1.26
CA TYR A 216 -5.73 -5.05 2.06
C TYR A 216 -6.51 -4.53 3.27
N TYR A 217 -7.76 -4.97 3.41
CA TYR A 217 -8.63 -4.62 4.54
C TYR A 217 -8.91 -5.88 5.36
N ASN A 218 -8.35 -5.94 6.56
CA ASN A 218 -8.53 -7.08 7.45
C ASN A 218 -8.55 -6.64 8.92
N THR A 219 -9.76 -6.33 9.38
CA THR A 219 -10.07 -5.91 10.75
C THR A 219 -11.27 -6.69 11.29
N SER A 220 -11.21 -7.11 12.55
CA SER A 220 -12.30 -7.82 13.22
C SER A 220 -13.31 -6.91 13.91
N VAL A 221 -13.09 -5.59 13.86
CA VAL A 221 -13.96 -4.61 14.53
C VAL A 221 -15.38 -4.66 13.98
N SER A 222 -16.34 -4.87 14.88
CA SER A 222 -17.76 -4.85 14.56
C SER A 222 -18.20 -3.48 14.02
N GLY A 223 -19.00 -3.50 12.96
CA GLY A 223 -19.46 -2.27 12.30
C GLY A 223 -18.37 -1.53 11.54
N SER A 224 -17.22 -2.16 11.27
CA SER A 224 -16.15 -1.54 10.50
C SER A 224 -16.60 -1.16 9.08
N LEU A 225 -16.18 0.01 8.63
CA LEU A 225 -16.49 0.60 7.33
C LEU A 225 -15.19 1.02 6.64
N ALA A 226 -14.88 0.42 5.49
CA ALA A 226 -13.69 0.79 4.74
C ALA A 226 -13.86 2.15 4.04
N ILE A 227 -14.38 2.16 2.82
CA ILE A 227 -14.39 3.35 1.97
C ILE A 227 -15.67 4.15 2.21
N GLY A 228 -15.54 5.43 2.58
CA GLY A 228 -16.66 6.36 2.73
C GLY A 228 -16.54 7.53 1.77
N LEU A 229 -17.46 7.71 0.81
CA LEU A 229 -17.39 8.83 -0.14
C LEU A 229 -18.57 9.78 0.02
N GLY A 230 -18.27 11.06 0.28
CA GLY A 230 -19.20 12.18 0.09
C GLY A 230 -18.81 12.96 -1.15
N GLY A 231 -19.78 13.56 -1.86
CA GLY A 231 -19.44 14.32 -3.06
C GLY A 231 -18.71 15.62 -2.73
N GLY A 232 -19.20 16.37 -1.74
CA GLY A 232 -18.72 17.72 -1.48
C GLY A 232 -19.09 18.70 -2.60
N SER A 233 -18.48 19.89 -2.60
CA SER A 233 -18.68 20.93 -3.61
C SER A 233 -18.18 20.54 -5.00
N ASN A 234 -17.17 19.68 -5.09
CA ASN A 234 -16.48 19.34 -6.33
C ASN A 234 -16.69 17.90 -6.80
N ASN A 235 -17.50 17.10 -6.10
CA ASN A 235 -17.71 15.66 -6.33
C ASN A 235 -16.50 14.81 -5.93
N THR A 236 -16.70 13.49 -5.88
CA THR A 236 -15.63 12.54 -5.55
C THR A 236 -15.66 11.31 -6.42
N THR A 237 -14.51 10.93 -6.96
CA THR A 237 -14.34 9.68 -7.72
C THR A 237 -13.33 8.77 -7.03
N CYS A 238 -13.53 7.46 -7.16
CA CYS A 238 -12.60 6.47 -6.63
C CYS A 238 -12.50 5.28 -7.59
N TYR A 239 -11.30 5.05 -8.13
CA TYR A 239 -10.98 3.83 -8.87
C TYR A 239 -10.32 2.86 -7.91
N VAL A 240 -10.93 1.69 -7.70
CA VAL A 240 -10.42 0.63 -6.83
C VAL A 240 -10.04 -0.55 -7.70
N GLU A 241 -8.78 -0.96 -7.68
CA GLU A 241 -8.34 -2.14 -8.42
C GLU A 241 -7.43 -3.07 -7.61
N GLY A 242 -7.53 -4.37 -7.89
CA GLY A 242 -6.65 -5.38 -7.30
C GLY A 242 -6.72 -5.46 -5.78
N THR A 243 -7.78 -4.95 -5.14
CA THR A 243 -7.89 -4.77 -3.69
C THR A 243 -8.68 -5.90 -3.03
N ASP A 244 -8.26 -6.32 -1.84
CA ASP A 244 -8.90 -7.41 -1.08
C ASP A 244 -9.56 -6.89 0.20
N PHE A 245 -10.90 -6.98 0.24
CA PHE A 245 -11.72 -6.69 1.41
C PHE A 245 -11.93 -7.93 2.30
N ALA A 246 -10.84 -8.59 2.68
CA ALA A 246 -10.86 -9.92 3.29
C ALA A 246 -11.67 -10.01 4.59
N LYS A 247 -11.60 -8.97 5.43
CA LYS A 247 -12.36 -8.90 6.68
C LYS A 247 -12.72 -7.45 6.99
N ILE A 248 -13.92 -7.08 6.60
CA ILE A 248 -14.50 -5.76 6.84
C ILE A 248 -16.02 -5.89 6.98
N GLY A 249 -16.65 -5.09 7.85
CA GLY A 249 -18.11 -5.08 7.99
C GLY A 249 -18.81 -4.53 6.76
N THR A 250 -18.40 -3.35 6.31
CA THR A 250 -18.93 -2.66 5.12
C THR A 250 -17.75 -2.17 4.26
N ALA A 251 -17.66 -2.64 3.01
CA ALA A 251 -16.57 -2.22 2.12
C ALA A 251 -16.74 -0.78 1.60
N PHE A 252 -17.98 -0.34 1.34
CA PHE A 252 -18.27 0.99 0.81
C PHE A 252 -19.57 1.57 1.34
N LYS A 253 -19.56 2.88 1.64
CA LYS A 253 -20.75 3.68 1.97
C LYS A 253 -20.68 5.05 1.28
N ASN A 254 -21.80 5.48 0.71
CA ASN A 254 -21.95 6.85 0.21
C ASN A 254 -22.48 7.79 1.33
N TYR A 255 -22.08 9.05 1.26
CA TYR A 255 -22.43 10.11 2.21
C TYR A 255 -23.06 11.32 1.51
N ILE A 256 -23.65 11.15 0.31
CA ILE A 256 -24.26 12.24 -0.47
C ILE A 256 -25.34 12.97 0.35
N SER A 257 -26.14 12.24 1.13
CA SER A 257 -27.22 12.85 1.95
C SER A 257 -26.70 13.85 2.98
N THR A 258 -25.45 13.71 3.43
CA THR A 258 -24.82 14.61 4.41
C THR A 258 -23.85 15.60 3.77
N ASP A 259 -23.17 15.19 2.69
CA ASP A 259 -22.06 15.95 2.10
C ASP A 259 -22.41 16.68 0.79
N GLY A 260 -23.56 16.35 0.19
CA GLY A 260 -23.96 16.83 -1.12
C GLY A 260 -23.06 16.33 -2.26
N GLY A 261 -23.22 16.96 -3.42
CA GLY A 261 -22.48 16.61 -4.64
C GLY A 261 -22.84 15.23 -5.19
N THR A 262 -21.96 14.69 -6.02
CA THR A 262 -22.06 13.34 -6.58
C THR A 262 -20.81 12.54 -6.27
N ILE A 263 -20.96 11.21 -6.33
CA ILE A 263 -19.83 10.28 -6.21
C ILE A 263 -19.80 9.36 -7.42
N GLY A 264 -18.63 8.81 -7.71
CA GLY A 264 -18.43 7.64 -8.56
C GLY A 264 -17.41 6.70 -7.92
N ILE A 265 -17.70 5.41 -7.88
CA ILE A 265 -16.74 4.39 -7.44
C ILE A 265 -16.82 3.17 -8.33
N ALA A 266 -15.67 2.70 -8.80
CA ALA A 266 -15.54 1.51 -9.62
C ALA A 266 -14.57 0.50 -8.98
N PHE A 267 -14.93 -0.77 -8.98
CA PHE A 267 -14.14 -1.88 -8.48
C PHE A 267 -13.73 -2.79 -9.65
N THR A 268 -12.43 -3.05 -9.79
CA THR A 268 -11.87 -3.92 -10.84
C THR A 268 -10.94 -4.95 -10.22
N ASP A 269 -11.12 -6.25 -10.55
CA ASP A 269 -10.26 -7.33 -10.04
C ASP A 269 -10.08 -7.33 -8.50
N CYS A 270 -11.16 -7.05 -7.77
CA CYS A 270 -11.15 -6.98 -6.31
C CYS A 270 -11.79 -8.24 -5.69
N LEU A 271 -11.33 -8.62 -4.50
CA LEU A 271 -11.98 -9.66 -3.70
C LEU A 271 -12.90 -9.04 -2.66
N ASN A 272 -14.10 -9.63 -2.49
CA ASN A 272 -15.10 -9.21 -1.50
C ASN A 272 -15.58 -7.75 -1.65
N ALA A 273 -15.46 -7.18 -2.86
CA ALA A 273 -15.92 -5.84 -3.17
C ALA A 273 -17.44 -5.79 -3.45
N PRO A 274 -18.10 -4.65 -3.19
CA PRO A 274 -19.47 -4.43 -3.63
C PRO A 274 -19.52 -4.07 -5.12
N THR A 275 -20.71 -3.86 -5.66
CA THR A 275 -20.89 -3.37 -7.02
C THR A 275 -20.47 -1.90 -7.15
N ASN A 276 -20.10 -1.49 -8.36
CA ASN A 276 -19.87 -0.08 -8.70
C ASN A 276 -21.08 0.79 -8.33
N SER A 277 -20.85 2.06 -8.03
CA SER A 277 -21.89 2.99 -7.61
C SER A 277 -21.62 4.40 -8.10
N GLY A 278 -22.68 5.15 -8.41
CA GLY A 278 -22.59 6.55 -8.81
C GLY A 278 -22.16 6.76 -10.27
N THR A 279 -21.42 7.83 -10.53
CA THR A 279 -20.93 8.17 -11.87
C THR A 279 -19.85 7.20 -12.34
N THR A 280 -19.71 7.07 -13.67
CA THR A 280 -18.65 6.25 -14.27
C THR A 280 -17.27 6.78 -13.88
N VAL A 281 -16.40 5.88 -13.43
CA VAL A 281 -15.00 6.19 -13.10
C VAL A 281 -14.08 5.49 -14.09
N THR A 282 -13.10 6.23 -14.60
CA THR A 282 -12.07 5.71 -15.50
C THR A 282 -10.81 5.34 -14.73
N LYS A 283 -10.09 4.32 -15.21
CA LYS A 283 -8.76 3.95 -14.73
C LYS A 283 -7.79 5.14 -14.85
N PRO A 284 -6.91 5.39 -13.85
CA PRO A 284 -5.89 6.43 -13.94
C PRO A 284 -4.93 6.24 -15.12
N SER A 285 -4.38 7.34 -15.63
CA SER A 285 -3.54 7.37 -16.84
C SER A 285 -2.03 7.28 -16.59
N TYR A 286 -1.57 7.50 -15.36
CA TYR A 286 -0.15 7.33 -15.02
C TYR A 286 0.24 5.84 -15.02
N ALA A 287 1.54 5.57 -15.19
CA ALA A 287 2.06 4.20 -15.14
C ALA A 287 2.19 3.70 -13.69
N TYR A 288 1.83 2.45 -13.46
CA TYR A 288 1.98 1.80 -12.15
C TYR A 288 2.07 0.27 -12.28
N SER A 289 2.68 -0.34 -11.27
CA SER A 289 2.75 -1.78 -11.08
C SER A 289 1.51 -2.31 -10.34
N VAL A 290 1.04 -3.51 -10.71
CA VAL A 290 -0.10 -4.17 -10.08
C VAL A 290 0.35 -5.53 -9.54
N LEU A 291 -0.01 -5.84 -8.30
CA LEU A 291 0.14 -7.17 -7.71
C LEU A 291 -1.02 -8.06 -8.20
N PRO A 292 -0.76 -9.34 -8.53
CA PRO A 292 -1.85 -10.30 -8.74
C PRO A 292 -2.75 -10.35 -7.50
N ILE A 293 -4.06 -10.19 -7.69
CA ILE A 293 -5.03 -10.11 -6.58
C ILE A 293 -4.89 -11.26 -5.57
N GLY A 294 -4.64 -12.49 -6.04
CA GLY A 294 -4.46 -13.67 -5.19
C GLY A 294 -3.23 -13.62 -4.26
N ASN A 295 -2.27 -12.73 -4.53
CA ASN A 295 -1.07 -12.57 -3.71
C ASN A 295 -1.17 -11.38 -2.73
N VAL A 296 -2.18 -10.53 -2.87
CA VAL A 296 -2.31 -9.28 -2.07
C VAL A 296 -2.31 -9.59 -0.58
N ALA A 297 -3.17 -10.50 -0.10
CA ALA A 297 -3.22 -10.84 1.32
C ALA A 297 -1.85 -11.31 1.85
N GLY A 298 -1.15 -12.18 1.11
CA GLY A 298 0.15 -12.72 1.53
C GLY A 298 1.30 -11.71 1.50
N TYR A 299 1.35 -10.84 0.49
CA TYR A 299 2.42 -9.85 0.35
C TYR A 299 2.21 -8.65 1.27
N ILE A 300 0.98 -8.12 1.33
CA ILE A 300 0.69 -6.89 2.08
C ILE A 300 0.74 -7.14 3.59
N SER A 301 0.26 -8.29 4.08
CA SER A 301 0.26 -8.61 5.52
C SER A 301 1.57 -9.21 6.04
N ASN A 302 2.59 -9.40 5.19
CA ASN A 302 3.84 -10.01 5.60
C ASN A 302 4.56 -9.13 6.65
N ALA A 303 4.77 -9.66 7.85
CA ALA A 303 5.35 -8.91 8.96
C ALA A 303 6.81 -8.48 8.74
N SER A 304 7.56 -9.14 7.85
CA SER A 304 8.98 -8.88 7.62
C SER A 304 9.24 -7.87 6.50
N CYS A 305 8.32 -7.73 5.55
CA CYS A 305 8.55 -7.00 4.31
C CYS A 305 7.30 -6.49 3.61
N GLY A 306 6.12 -6.70 4.20
CA GLY A 306 4.85 -6.16 3.73
C GLY A 306 4.65 -4.72 4.20
N ALA A 307 3.40 -4.30 4.29
CA ALA A 307 3.05 -2.94 4.68
C ALA A 307 3.48 -2.63 6.14
N GLY A 308 3.85 -1.38 6.38
CA GLY A 308 4.39 -0.88 7.65
C GLY A 308 5.88 -0.59 7.58
N ALA A 309 6.47 -0.23 8.73
CA ALA A 309 7.89 0.09 8.86
C ALA A 309 8.79 -1.17 8.84
N THR A 310 8.77 -1.87 7.70
CA THR A 310 9.42 -3.19 7.51
C THR A 310 10.71 -3.11 6.68
N LEU A 311 11.07 -1.92 6.17
CA LEU A 311 12.28 -1.75 5.38
C LEU A 311 13.54 -1.87 6.25
N GLN A 312 14.58 -2.43 5.65
CA GLN A 312 15.93 -2.40 6.19
C GLN A 312 16.62 -1.13 5.68
N VAL A 313 17.16 -0.36 6.61
CA VAL A 313 17.81 0.93 6.31
C VAL A 313 19.17 0.97 6.95
N THR A 314 20.21 1.22 6.16
CA THR A 314 21.58 1.39 6.68
C THR A 314 21.77 2.78 7.29
N ALA A 315 22.86 2.98 8.04
CA ALA A 315 23.24 4.31 8.54
C ALA A 315 23.53 5.32 7.43
N GLN A 316 23.70 4.86 6.18
CA GLN A 316 23.86 5.68 4.97
C GLN A 316 22.54 5.89 4.23
N GLY A 317 21.40 5.53 4.83
CA GLY A 317 20.08 5.71 4.22
C GLY A 317 19.78 4.77 3.05
N VAL A 318 20.57 3.73 2.84
CA VAL A 318 20.33 2.75 1.78
C VAL A 318 19.20 1.83 2.21
N LEU A 319 18.14 1.81 1.40
CA LEU A 319 16.93 1.03 1.62
C LEU A 319 17.05 -0.36 0.99
N SER A 320 16.59 -1.38 1.70
CA SER A 320 16.42 -2.74 1.22
C SER A 320 15.22 -3.41 1.89
N THR A 321 14.84 -4.59 1.42
CA THR A 321 13.76 -5.39 2.00
C THR A 321 14.30 -6.75 2.42
N SER A 322 13.74 -7.32 3.48
CA SER A 322 14.13 -8.65 3.99
C SER A 322 13.60 -9.79 3.12
N CYS A 323 12.65 -9.52 2.22
CA CYS A 323 12.10 -10.51 1.31
C CYS A 323 12.76 -10.45 -0.06
N ASN A 324 13.27 -11.58 -0.52
CA ASN A 324 13.73 -11.75 -1.89
C ASN A 324 12.51 -11.66 -2.82
N ASN A 325 12.37 -10.51 -3.50
CA ASN A 325 11.37 -10.25 -4.55
C ASN A 325 9.94 -10.71 -4.20
N LEU A 326 9.14 -9.83 -3.59
CA LEU A 326 7.69 -9.98 -3.39
C LEU A 326 6.89 -9.89 -4.72
N GLY A 327 7.21 -10.73 -5.70
CA GLY A 327 6.43 -10.93 -6.93
C GLY A 327 6.29 -9.74 -7.88
N LEU A 328 6.85 -8.56 -7.56
CA LEU A 328 6.85 -7.41 -8.49
C LEU A 328 7.67 -7.68 -9.77
N ASN A 329 8.52 -8.71 -9.75
CA ASN A 329 9.29 -9.20 -10.89
C ASN A 329 8.76 -10.52 -11.48
N ASP A 330 7.56 -10.98 -11.11
CA ASP A 330 7.01 -12.23 -11.68
C ASP A 330 6.78 -12.13 -13.20
N ASN A 331 6.72 -10.92 -13.77
CA ASN A 331 6.75 -10.72 -15.22
C ASN A 331 8.17 -10.59 -15.82
N ALA A 332 9.20 -10.27 -15.04
CA ALA A 332 10.60 -10.21 -15.49
C ALA A 332 11.32 -11.57 -15.35
N ASN A 333 10.79 -12.47 -14.51
CA ASN A 333 11.33 -13.80 -14.25
C ASN A 333 10.54 -14.91 -14.95
N ASN A 334 9.70 -14.60 -15.93
CA ASN A 334 9.05 -15.63 -16.72
C ASN A 334 10.04 -16.28 -17.70
N LEU A 335 10.04 -17.61 -17.79
CA LEU A 335 10.72 -18.30 -18.88
C LEU A 335 9.98 -18.03 -20.19
N ASP A 336 10.70 -17.66 -21.24
CA ASP A 336 10.11 -17.46 -22.57
C ASP A 336 10.11 -18.76 -23.40
N LEU A 337 9.53 -19.82 -22.86
CA LEU A 337 9.46 -21.12 -23.53
C LEU A 337 8.16 -21.32 -24.32
N LYS A 338 8.20 -22.16 -25.34
CA LYS A 338 7.01 -22.70 -26.03
C LYS A 338 6.78 -24.13 -25.57
N TYR A 339 5.53 -24.56 -25.56
CA TYR A 339 5.18 -25.94 -25.20
C TYR A 339 4.08 -26.46 -26.11
N TYR A 340 4.15 -27.75 -26.45
CA TYR A 340 3.15 -28.41 -27.30
C TYR A 340 3.22 -29.93 -27.20
N PRO A 341 2.09 -30.63 -27.45
CA PRO A 341 0.75 -30.09 -27.60
C PRO A 341 0.12 -29.72 -26.24
N SER A 342 -0.92 -28.88 -26.23
CA SER A 342 -1.71 -28.59 -25.02
C SER A 342 -2.65 -29.74 -24.64
N VAL A 343 -2.97 -30.61 -25.61
CA VAL A 343 -3.69 -31.87 -25.43
C VAL A 343 -2.74 -33.02 -25.73
N ILE A 344 -2.29 -33.71 -24.70
CA ILE A 344 -1.20 -34.67 -24.75
C ILE A 344 -1.75 -36.10 -24.70
N ASN A 345 -1.19 -36.97 -25.54
CA ASN A 345 -1.36 -38.41 -25.40
C ASN A 345 -0.15 -39.04 -24.70
N ARG A 346 1.07 -38.75 -25.15
CA ARG A 346 2.30 -39.37 -24.61
C ARG A 346 3.44 -38.39 -24.38
N LEU A 347 3.69 -37.50 -25.33
CA LEU A 347 4.86 -36.62 -25.34
C LEU A 347 4.46 -35.17 -25.08
N LEU A 348 5.18 -34.52 -24.17
CA LEU A 348 5.19 -33.08 -23.96
C LEU A 348 6.51 -32.53 -24.50
N ASN A 349 6.44 -31.57 -25.42
CA ASN A 349 7.61 -30.84 -25.92
C ASN A 349 7.67 -29.47 -25.24
N ILE A 350 8.88 -29.08 -24.86
CA ILE A 350 9.23 -27.78 -24.30
C ILE A 350 10.41 -27.25 -25.11
N ASP A 351 10.17 -26.16 -25.85
CA ASP A 351 11.20 -25.45 -26.60
C ASP A 351 11.61 -24.24 -25.76
N PHE A 352 12.86 -24.25 -25.26
CA PHE A 352 13.44 -23.16 -24.49
C PHE A 352 13.84 -21.99 -25.39
N SER A 353 13.84 -20.75 -24.89
CA SER A 353 14.34 -19.59 -25.65
C SER A 353 15.86 -19.51 -25.67
N SER A 354 16.39 -18.63 -26.50
CA SER A 354 17.81 -18.25 -26.51
C SER A 354 18.32 -17.65 -25.19
N SER A 355 17.42 -17.28 -24.27
CA SER A 355 17.76 -16.73 -22.95
C SER A 355 17.71 -17.77 -21.82
N ASP A 356 17.23 -18.98 -22.11
CA ASP A 356 17.00 -20.03 -21.13
C ASP A 356 18.21 -20.99 -21.06
N ASN A 357 18.91 -20.98 -19.93
CA ASN A 357 20.07 -21.85 -19.69
C ASN A 357 20.19 -22.16 -18.20
N GLY A 358 20.69 -23.35 -17.87
CA GLY A 358 20.87 -23.81 -16.48
C GLY A 358 20.06 -25.07 -16.17
N LEU A 359 19.92 -25.41 -14.89
CA LEU A 359 19.18 -26.60 -14.47
C LEU A 359 17.67 -26.34 -14.56
N ALA A 360 17.01 -26.95 -15.55
CA ALA A 360 15.56 -26.92 -15.70
C ALA A 360 14.90 -28.02 -14.88
N GLU A 361 13.97 -27.63 -14.02
CA GLU A 361 13.08 -28.52 -13.26
C GLU A 361 11.66 -28.43 -13.83
N VAL A 362 11.14 -29.55 -14.33
CA VAL A 362 9.79 -29.67 -14.90
C VAL A 362 8.95 -30.55 -13.98
N ASN A 363 7.88 -29.98 -13.43
CA ASN A 363 6.98 -30.65 -12.51
C ASN A 363 5.52 -30.58 -13.00
N LEU A 364 4.81 -31.70 -13.03
CA LEU A 364 3.36 -31.70 -13.30
C LEU A 364 2.58 -32.02 -12.03
N PHE A 365 1.50 -31.27 -11.83
CA PHE A 365 0.58 -31.38 -10.72
C PHE A 365 -0.81 -31.74 -11.24
N SER A 366 -1.49 -32.70 -10.60
CA SER A 366 -2.89 -33.02 -10.88
C SER A 366 -3.84 -31.93 -10.36
N SER A 367 -5.11 -31.98 -10.74
CA SER A 367 -6.14 -31.01 -10.33
C SER A 367 -6.37 -30.90 -8.81
N ASN A 368 -5.98 -31.92 -8.05
CA ASN A 368 -6.00 -31.92 -6.58
C ASN A 368 -4.69 -31.40 -5.95
N GLY A 369 -3.76 -30.88 -6.75
CA GLY A 369 -2.49 -30.30 -6.29
C GLY A 369 -1.36 -31.31 -6.05
N SER A 370 -1.57 -32.62 -6.25
CA SER A 370 -0.51 -33.63 -6.06
C SER A 370 0.52 -33.57 -7.19
N LYS A 371 1.83 -33.59 -6.86
CA LYS A 371 2.90 -33.70 -7.86
C LYS A 371 2.94 -35.14 -8.40
N VAL A 372 2.65 -35.30 -9.69
CA VAL A 372 2.51 -36.61 -10.35
C VAL A 372 3.66 -36.95 -11.31
N TYR A 373 4.46 -35.96 -11.68
CA TYR A 373 5.63 -36.13 -12.55
C TYR A 373 6.69 -35.09 -12.19
N SER A 374 7.96 -35.47 -12.31
CA SER A 374 9.10 -34.59 -12.12
C SER A 374 10.24 -35.01 -13.04
N HIS A 375 10.92 -34.04 -13.65
CA HIS A 375 12.10 -34.24 -14.48
C HIS A 375 13.06 -33.06 -14.31
N SER A 376 14.36 -33.33 -14.24
CA SER A 376 15.39 -32.29 -14.11
C SER A 376 16.50 -32.50 -15.15
N LYS A 377 16.90 -31.44 -15.86
CA LYS A 377 17.98 -31.49 -16.85
C LYS A 377 18.66 -30.13 -16.99
N ASN A 378 19.98 -30.11 -17.15
CA ASN A 378 20.69 -28.91 -17.60
C ASN A 378 20.34 -28.62 -19.06
N VAL A 379 19.79 -27.44 -19.34
CA VAL A 379 19.39 -27.00 -20.68
C VAL A 379 20.29 -25.88 -21.18
N SER A 380 20.51 -25.87 -22.49
CA SER A 380 21.21 -24.81 -23.23
C SER A 380 20.21 -23.88 -23.92
N PRO A 381 20.63 -22.67 -24.33
CA PRO A 381 19.82 -21.79 -25.17
C PRO A 381 19.24 -22.49 -26.40
N ASP A 382 17.96 -22.20 -26.71
CA ASP A 382 17.21 -22.77 -27.84
C ASP A 382 17.05 -24.31 -27.82
N GLU A 383 17.34 -24.96 -26.69
CA GLU A 383 17.23 -26.42 -26.55
C GLU A 383 15.77 -26.88 -26.61
N LYS A 384 15.56 -28.06 -27.19
CA LYS A 384 14.25 -28.74 -27.22
C LYS A 384 14.26 -29.94 -26.30
N LEU A 385 13.32 -29.96 -25.37
CA LEU A 385 13.15 -31.03 -24.40
C LEU A 385 11.85 -31.78 -24.68
N GLU A 386 11.97 -33.08 -24.90
CA GLU A 386 10.83 -34.00 -25.03
C GLU A 386 10.68 -34.83 -23.74
N LEU A 387 9.48 -34.82 -23.16
CA LEU A 387 9.14 -35.53 -21.93
C LEU A 387 8.06 -36.57 -22.19
N ASN A 388 8.32 -37.82 -21.79
CA ASN A 388 7.34 -38.90 -21.87
C ASN A 388 6.45 -38.90 -20.62
N VAL A 389 5.24 -38.41 -20.78
CA VAL A 389 4.20 -38.33 -19.75
C VAL A 389 3.05 -39.32 -20.02
N GLY A 390 3.30 -40.36 -20.82
CA GLY A 390 2.28 -41.34 -21.21
C GLY A 390 1.66 -42.13 -20.05
N ASN A 391 2.38 -42.25 -18.93
CA ASN A 391 1.92 -42.97 -17.74
C ASN A 391 0.96 -42.15 -16.86
N LEU A 392 0.71 -40.88 -17.20
CA LEU A 392 -0.27 -40.07 -16.48
C LEU A 392 -1.70 -40.51 -16.81
N ALA A 393 -2.56 -40.50 -15.79
CA ALA A 393 -3.99 -40.72 -15.95
C ALA A 393 -4.62 -39.61 -16.82
N LYS A 394 -5.80 -39.87 -17.40
CA LYS A 394 -6.53 -38.85 -18.14
C LYS A 394 -6.98 -37.74 -17.19
N GLY A 395 -6.85 -36.47 -17.61
CA GLY A 395 -7.24 -35.34 -16.77
C GLY A 395 -6.52 -34.03 -17.11
N ILE A 396 -6.74 -33.02 -16.28
CA ILE A 396 -6.10 -31.71 -16.39
C ILE A 396 -4.91 -31.65 -15.44
N TYR A 397 -3.78 -31.17 -15.96
CA TYR A 397 -2.54 -31.02 -15.23
C TYR A 397 -2.04 -29.57 -15.32
N VAL A 398 -1.39 -29.13 -14.26
CA VAL A 398 -0.62 -27.88 -14.24
C VAL A 398 0.86 -28.24 -14.33
N CYS A 399 1.55 -27.79 -15.38
CA CYS A 399 2.98 -27.95 -15.55
C CYS A 399 3.69 -26.68 -15.09
N LYS A 400 4.69 -26.82 -14.23
CA LYS A 400 5.62 -25.75 -13.84
C LYS A 400 7.01 -26.13 -14.34
N VAL A 401 7.60 -25.25 -15.14
CA VAL A 401 9.01 -25.32 -15.53
C VAL A 401 9.75 -24.22 -14.77
N GLN A 402 10.88 -24.55 -14.15
CA GLN A 402 11.70 -23.60 -13.39
C GLN A 402 13.16 -23.74 -13.78
N ILE A 403 13.86 -22.62 -13.97
CA ILE A 403 15.32 -22.54 -14.10
C ILE A 403 15.77 -21.44 -13.14
N ASP A 404 16.56 -21.80 -12.14
CA ASP A 404 16.96 -20.92 -11.04
C ASP A 404 15.73 -20.20 -10.42
N ASN A 405 15.67 -18.87 -10.53
CA ASN A 405 14.59 -18.02 -10.03
C ASN A 405 13.53 -17.69 -11.08
N ARG A 406 13.67 -18.21 -12.31
CA ARG A 406 12.72 -18.00 -13.41
C ARG A 406 11.79 -19.18 -13.56
N SER A 407 10.52 -18.95 -13.89
CA SER A 407 9.58 -20.05 -14.10
C SER A 407 8.51 -19.75 -15.14
N LYS A 408 7.87 -20.79 -15.69
CA LYS A 408 6.65 -20.67 -16.49
C LYS A 408 5.69 -21.78 -16.10
N THR A 409 4.43 -21.40 -15.92
CA THR A 409 3.35 -22.33 -15.56
C THR A 409 2.30 -22.38 -16.67
N PHE A 410 1.88 -23.58 -17.06
CA PHE A 410 0.87 -23.78 -18.10
C PHE A 410 -0.01 -25.00 -17.83
N LYS A 411 -1.20 -25.02 -18.45
CA LYS A 411 -2.18 -26.10 -18.30
C LYS A 411 -2.08 -27.09 -19.46
N LEU A 412 -2.21 -28.36 -19.15
CA LEU A 412 -2.18 -29.48 -20.09
C LEU A 412 -3.41 -30.37 -19.89
N VAL A 413 -3.94 -30.92 -20.97
CA VAL A 413 -5.00 -31.94 -20.93
C VAL A 413 -4.41 -33.27 -21.39
N LYS A 414 -4.44 -34.29 -20.53
CA LYS A 414 -4.06 -35.66 -20.88
C LYS A 414 -5.30 -36.43 -21.33
N ASN A 415 -5.28 -36.88 -22.59
CA ASN A 415 -6.34 -37.71 -23.19
C ASN A 415 -6.10 -39.21 -23.07
#